data_AF-A0A359EF69-F1
#
_entry.id   AF-A0A359EF69-F1
#
_cell.length_a   1.000
_cell.length_b   1.000
_cell.length_c   1.000
_cell.angle_alpha   90.00
_cell.angle_beta   90.00
_cell.angle_gamma   90.00
#
_symmetry.space_group_name_H-M   'P 1'
#
loop_
_entity.id
_entity.type
_entity.pdbx_description
1 polymer ?
#
loop_
_entity_poly.entity_id
_entity_poly.type
_entity_poly.pdbx_seq_one_letter_code
_entity_poly.pdbx_strand_id
1 'polypeptide(L)' 'ERQRRGKPYDLRPLIEDLRAPDAQTLDFRLAARANATGRPEEVLEALGLDPLTARVHRTRLILKTK' A
#
# COMPACT_ATOMS: atom_id res chain seq x y z
N GLU A 1 -9.39 9.65 5.08
CA GLU A 1 -9.17 10.76 4.13
C GLU A 1 -7.80 11.39 4.39
N ARG A 2 -6.79 11.26 3.50
CA ARG A 2 -5.39 11.70 3.82
C ARG A 2 -4.71 12.56 2.76
N GLN A 3 -4.01 13.59 3.24
CA GLN A 3 -3.50 14.71 2.45
C GLN A 3 -2.15 14.43 1.80
N ARG A 4 -2.09 14.37 0.47
CA ARG A 4 -0.90 14.78 -0.31
C ARG A 4 -1.15 16.20 -0.81
N ARG A 5 -0.23 17.15 -0.56
CA ARG A 5 -0.43 18.58 -0.89
C ARG A 5 -1.68 19.21 -0.26
N GLY A 6 -2.11 18.76 0.92
CA GLY A 6 -3.29 19.32 1.58
C GLY A 6 -4.63 18.70 1.18
N LYS A 7 -4.67 17.67 0.32
CA LYS A 7 -5.94 17.09 -0.18
C LYS A 7 -6.13 15.62 0.17
N PRO A 8 -7.23 15.24 0.86
CA PRO A 8 -7.56 13.85 1.12
C PRO A 8 -7.64 13.09 -0.20
N TYR A 9 -6.81 12.07 -0.36
CA TYR A 9 -6.82 11.20 -1.53
C TYR A 9 -7.19 9.78 -1.11
N ASP A 10 -7.96 9.11 -1.96
CA ASP A 10 -8.41 7.74 -1.75
C ASP A 10 -7.28 6.77 -2.10
N LEU A 11 -6.93 5.89 -1.17
CA LEU A 11 -5.90 4.86 -1.35
C LEU A 11 -6.43 3.63 -2.09
N ARG A 12 -7.74 3.39 -2.08
CA ARG A 12 -8.35 2.18 -2.67
C ARG A 12 -7.95 1.95 -4.13
N PRO A 13 -7.86 2.98 -5.01
CA PRO A 13 -7.40 2.78 -6.39
C PRO A 13 -5.94 2.32 -6.52
N LEU A 14 -5.12 2.48 -5.49
CA LEU A 14 -3.71 2.07 -5.45
C LEU A 14 -3.52 0.66 -4.90
N ILE A 15 -4.54 0.06 -4.28
CA ILE A 15 -4.50 -1.28 -3.71
C ILE A 15 -5.13 -2.24 -4.72
N GLU A 16 -4.31 -3.09 -5.33
CA GLU A 16 -4.76 -4.09 -6.30
C GLU A 16 -5.12 -5.43 -5.64
N ASP A 17 -4.51 -5.74 -4.49
CA ASP A 17 -4.79 -6.91 -3.66
C ASP A 17 -4.35 -6.63 -2.21
N LEU A 18 -5.08 -7.16 -1.24
CA LEU A 18 -4.79 -7.04 0.18
C LEU A 18 -5.23 -8.33 0.88
N ARG A 19 -4.31 -8.99 1.57
CA ARG A 19 -4.60 -10.20 2.34
C ARG A 19 -3.81 -10.25 3.64
N ALA A 20 -4.37 -10.93 4.63
CA ALA A 20 -3.72 -11.23 5.89
C ALA A 20 -3.55 -12.76 5.98
N PRO A 21 -2.42 -13.33 5.53
CA PRO A 21 -2.21 -14.77 5.59
C PRO A 21 -2.18 -15.31 7.02
N ASP A 22 -1.80 -14.47 8.00
CA ASP A 22 -1.83 -14.76 9.42
C ASP A 22 -2.02 -13.47 10.25
N ALA A 23 -1.99 -13.57 11.58
CA ALA A 23 -2.25 -12.44 12.49
C ALA A 23 -1.14 -11.38 12.53
N GLN A 24 0.05 -11.66 12.02
CA GLN A 24 1.23 -10.79 12.09
C GLN A 24 1.73 -10.36 10.71
N THR A 25 1.21 -10.95 9.64
CA THR A 25 1.65 -10.71 8.27
C THR A 25 0.52 -10.08 7.46
N LEU A 26 0.86 -9.02 6.71
CA LEU A 26 -0.01 -8.44 5.70
C LEU A 26 0.71 -8.45 4.35
N ASP A 27 0.03 -9.00 3.34
CA ASP A 27 0.49 -8.98 1.97
C ASP A 27 -0.33 -7.97 1.17
N PHE A 28 0.38 -7.12 0.43
CA PHE A 28 -0.21 -6.10 -0.42
C PHE A 28 0.27 -6.27 -1.85
N ARG A 29 -0.63 -6.03 -2.81
CA ARG A 29 -0.24 -5.66 -4.17
C ARG A 29 -0.63 -4.22 -4.38
N LEU A 30 0.38 -3.37 -4.60
CA LEU A 30 0.18 -1.94 -4.79
C LEU A 30 0.49 -1.54 -6.22
N ALA A 31 -0.27 -0.57 -6.74
CA ALA A 31 -0.05 0.00 -8.05
C ALA A 31 1.30 0.74 -8.10
N ALA A 32 2.03 0.57 -9.20
CA ALA A 32 3.26 1.29 -9.53
C ALA A 32 3.15 1.86 -10.95
N ARG A 33 2.43 2.98 -11.09
CA ARG A 33 2.16 3.65 -12.38
C ARG A 33 2.78 5.04 -12.37
N ALA A 34 3.11 5.59 -13.55
CA ALA A 34 3.47 6.99 -13.68
C ALA A 34 2.34 7.84 -13.09
N ASN A 35 2.61 8.56 -11.99
CA ASN A 35 1.67 9.38 -11.19
C ASN A 35 0.84 8.67 -10.11
N ALA A 36 0.96 7.34 -9.95
CA ALA A 36 0.21 6.58 -8.94
C ALA A 36 1.05 5.43 -8.40
N THR A 37 1.79 5.70 -7.33
CA THR A 37 2.59 4.72 -6.60
C THR A 37 2.00 4.52 -5.22
N GLY A 38 1.47 3.34 -4.94
CA GLY A 38 1.04 2.96 -3.59
C GLY A 38 2.26 2.77 -2.69
N ARG A 39 2.23 3.38 -1.51
CA ARG A 39 3.26 3.20 -0.49
C ARG A 39 2.71 2.31 0.63
N PRO A 40 3.44 1.27 1.05
CA PRO A 40 2.98 0.37 2.10
C PRO A 40 2.76 1.10 3.43
N GLU A 41 3.54 2.13 3.73
CA GLU A 41 3.39 2.94 4.94
C GLU A 41 2.03 3.66 4.97
N GLU A 42 1.61 4.24 3.83
CA GLU A 42 0.31 4.92 3.72
C GLU A 42 -0.86 3.94 3.93
N VAL A 43 -0.67 2.67 3.57
CA VAL A 43 -1.68 1.61 3.80
C VAL A 43 -1.70 1.19 5.28
N LEU A 44 -0.54 0.99 5.91
CA LEU A 44 -0.46 0.67 7.34
C LEU A 44 -1.14 1.74 8.20
N GLU A 45 -0.84 3.02 7.92
CA GLU A 45 -1.48 4.13 8.61
C GLU A 45 -3.00 4.16 8.42
N ALA A 46 -3.49 3.82 7.22
CA ALA A 46 -4.91 3.75 6.92
C ALA A 46 -5.63 2.59 7.65
N LEU A 47 -4.90 1.53 7.98
CA LEU A 47 -5.37 0.42 8.82
C LEU A 47 -5.26 0.73 10.32
N GLY A 48 -4.76 1.91 10.71
CA GLY A 48 -4.56 2.29 12.11
C GLY A 48 -3.31 1.66 12.74
N LEU A 49 -2.38 1.17 11.92
CA LEU A 49 -1.10 0.60 12.36
C LEU A 49 0.00 1.64 12.24
N ASP A 50 0.95 1.64 13.18
CA ASP A 50 2.16 2.46 13.09
C ASP A 50 3.15 1.82 12.09
N PRO A 51 3.50 2.50 10.98
CA PRO A 51 4.46 1.98 10.01
C PRO A 51 5.83 1.63 10.60
N LEU A 52 6.23 2.29 11.70
CA LEU A 52 7.51 2.05 12.35
C LEU A 52 7.54 0.74 13.15
N THR A 53 6.37 0.16 13.42
CA THR A 53 6.23 -1.12 14.12
C THR A 53 6.26 -2.33 13.17
N ALA A 54 6.15 -2.10 11.86
CA ALA A 54 6.12 -3.15 10.85
C ALA A 54 7.42 -3.22 10.05
N ARG A 55 7.83 -4.44 9.66
CA ARG A 55 8.93 -4.64 8.70
C ARG A 55 8.34 -4.85 7.32
N VAL A 56 8.62 -3.91 6.42
CA VAL A 56 8.14 -3.95 5.05
C VAL A 56 9.20 -4.55 4.13
N HIS A 57 8.82 -5.58 3.38
CA HIS A 57 9.69 -6.22 2.39
C HIS A 57 9.03 -6.23 1.01
N ARG A 58 9.74 -5.72 0.00
CA ARG A 58 9.29 -5.83 -1.39
C ARG A 58 9.63 -7.23 -1.92
N THR A 59 8.64 -8.09 -2.03
CA THR A 59 8.82 -9.51 -2.40
C THR A 59 8.87 -9.74 -3.91
N ARG A 60 8.21 -8.91 -4.72
CA ARG A 60 8.16 -9.07 -6.19
C ARG A 60 7.82 -7.76 -6.91
N LEU A 61 8.25 -7.65 -8.16
CA LEU A 61 7.73 -6.69 -9.14
C LEU A 61 6.88 -7.44 -10.17
N ILE A 62 5.62 -7.02 -10.36
CA ILE A 62 4.70 -7.64 -11.31
C ILE A 62 4.61 -6.73 -12.54
N LEU A 63 5.18 -7.20 -13.65
CA LEU A 63 5.09 -6.50 -14.93
C LEU A 63 3.85 -7.00 -15.66
N LYS A 64 3.00 -6.08 -16.14
CA LYS A 64 1.91 -6.42 -17.06
C LYS A 64 2.44 -6.32 -18.47
N THR A 65 2.36 -7.40 -19.23
CA THR A 65 2.58 -7.39 -20.68
C THR A 65 1.45 -6.59 -21.34
N LYS A 66 1.79 -5.89 -22.42
CA LYS A 66 0.85 -5.11 -23.23
C LYS A 66 -0.04 -6.02 -24.06
#